data_AF-A0A658NLK1-F1
#
_entry.id   AF-A0A658NLK1-F1
#
_cell.length_a   1.000
_cell.length_b   1.000
_cell.length_c   1.000
_cell.angle_alpha   90.00
_cell.angle_beta   90.00
_cell.angle_gamma   90.00
#
_symmetry.space_group_name_H-M   'P 1'
#
loop_
_entity.id
_entity.type
_entity.pdbx_description
1 polymer ?
#
loop_
_entity_poly.entity_id
_entity_poly.type
_entity_poly.pdbx_seq_one_letter_code
_entity_poly.pdbx_strand_id
1 'polypeptide(L)'
;SKVLRAKLEEKFYVFRPSISRHQKSVDGTQKWLLRMEDGAELECVHIPESDRGTLCVSSQVGCTLTCKFCHTGTQRLVRNL
;
A
#
# COMPACT_ATOMS: atom_id res chain seq x y z
N SER A 1 -26.02 -17.29 -4.21
CA SER A 1 -27.35 -16.65 -4.29
C SER A 1 -27.23 -15.28 -4.94
N LYS A 2 -28.06 -14.95 -5.95
CA LYS A 2 -28.08 -13.62 -6.60
C LYS A 2 -28.64 -12.53 -5.67
N VAL A 3 -29.65 -12.88 -4.87
CA VAL A 3 -30.29 -11.99 -3.88
C VAL A 3 -29.28 -11.49 -2.84
N LEU A 4 -28.39 -12.36 -2.37
CA LEU A 4 -27.36 -11.97 -1.40
C LEU A 4 -26.32 -11.00 -2.00
N ARG A 5 -25.91 -11.20 -3.26
CA ARG A 5 -24.94 -10.31 -3.91
C ARG A 5 -25.47 -8.89 -4.06
N ALA A 6 -26.73 -8.74 -4.49
CA ALA A 6 -27.37 -7.43 -4.62
C ALA A 6 -27.43 -6.69 -3.26
N LYS A 7 -27.76 -7.41 -2.17
CA LYS A 7 -27.78 -6.82 -0.82
C LYS A 7 -26.40 -6.39 -0.32
N LEU A 8 -25.33 -7.11 -0.71
CA LEU A 8 -23.97 -6.73 -0.35
C LEU A 8 -23.51 -5.49 -1.11
N GLU A 9 -23.81 -5.42 -2.41
CA GLU A 9 -23.45 -4.29 -3.27
C GLU A 9 -24.16 -2.98 -2.88
N GLU A 10 -25.40 -3.06 -2.39
CA GLU A 10 -26.15 -1.89 -1.89
C GLU A 10 -25.53 -1.29 -0.62
N LYS A 11 -24.90 -2.10 0.23
CA LYS A 11 -24.52 -1.72 1.60
C LYS A 11 -23.02 -1.63 1.84
N PHE A 12 -22.22 -2.28 1.00
CA PHE A 12 -20.78 -2.40 1.18
C PHE A 12 -20.08 -2.18 -0.14
N TYR A 13 -18.87 -1.63 -0.07
CA TYR A 13 -17.95 -1.61 -1.19
C TYR A 13 -16.60 -2.18 -0.73
N VAL A 14 -15.88 -2.78 -1.67
CA VAL A 14 -14.52 -3.26 -1.43
C VAL A 14 -13.59 -2.22 -2.03
N PHE A 15 -13.04 -1.37 -1.18
CA PHE A 15 -12.01 -0.42 -1.61
C PHE A 15 -10.70 -1.15 -1.90
N ARG A 16 -10.06 -0.81 -3.01
CA ARG A 16 -8.69 -1.20 -3.32
C ARG A 16 -7.90 0.07 -3.63
N PRO A 17 -6.77 0.33 -2.93
CA PRO A 17 -5.92 1.46 -3.26
C PRO A 17 -5.52 1.44 -4.74
N SER A 18 -5.55 2.61 -5.37
CA SER A 18 -5.12 2.75 -6.76
C SER A 18 -3.59 2.83 -6.82
N ILE A 19 -2.98 2.36 -7.91
CA ILE A 19 -1.53 2.47 -8.10
C ILE A 19 -1.25 3.80 -8.79
N SER A 20 -0.72 4.77 -8.05
CA SER A 20 -0.34 6.08 -8.64
C SER A 20 1.00 6.00 -9.38
N ARG A 21 1.90 5.11 -8.94
CA ARG A 21 3.15 4.82 -9.64
C ARG A 21 3.56 3.37 -9.49
N HIS A 22 4.03 2.76 -10.56
CA HIS A 22 4.60 1.42 -10.57
C HIS A 22 6.04 1.48 -11.11
N GLN A 23 6.99 0.92 -10.35
CA GLN A 23 8.38 0.80 -10.74
C GLN A 23 8.78 -0.68 -10.68
N LYS A 24 9.42 -1.17 -11.74
CA LYS A 24 9.92 -2.53 -11.83
C LYS A 24 11.44 -2.50 -12.01
N SER A 25 12.15 -3.19 -11.12
CA SER A 25 13.59 -3.40 -11.18
C SER A 25 13.94 -4.52 -12.16
N VAL A 26 15.20 -4.54 -12.61
CA VAL A 26 15.77 -5.59 -13.45
C VAL A 26 15.83 -6.95 -12.75
N ASP A 27 15.94 -6.94 -11.41
CA ASP A 27 15.91 -8.15 -10.57
C ASP A 27 14.49 -8.70 -10.33
N GLY A 28 13.46 -8.05 -10.87
CA GLY A 28 12.07 -8.44 -10.70
C GLY A 28 11.34 -7.78 -9.53
N THR A 29 12.05 -7.08 -8.64
CA THR A 29 11.44 -6.29 -7.55
C THR A 29 10.46 -5.28 -8.12
N GLN A 30 9.28 -5.21 -7.53
CA GLN A 30 8.21 -4.30 -7.93
C GLN A 30 7.87 -3.39 -6.75
N LYS A 31 7.92 -2.08 -6.99
CA LYS A 31 7.58 -1.05 -6.03
C LYS A 31 6.36 -0.27 -6.52
N TRP A 32 5.33 -0.23 -5.71
CA TRP A 32 4.10 0.52 -5.96
C TRP A 32 3.98 1.68 -4.98
N LEU A 33 3.65 2.84 -5.53
CA LEU A 33 3.07 3.94 -4.77
C LEU A 33 1.55 3.78 -4.86
N LEU A 34 0.93 3.54 -3.72
CA LEU A 34 -0.50 3.28 -3.58
C LEU A 34 -1.18 4.54 -3.07
N ARG A 35 -2.24 4.96 -3.75
CA ARG A 35 -3.07 6.09 -3.36
C ARG A 35 -4.34 5.60 -2.69
N MET A 36 -4.51 6.04 -1.45
CA MET A 36 -5.65 5.77 -0.57
C MET A 36 -6.85 6.65 -0.93
N GLU A 37 -8.01 6.33 -0.37
CA GLU A 37 -9.27 7.03 -0.66
C GLU A 37 -9.23 8.51 -0.26
N ASP A 38 -8.47 8.85 0.79
CA ASP A 38 -8.22 10.22 1.26
C ASP A 38 -7.11 10.94 0.46
N GLY A 39 -6.58 10.31 -0.59
CA GLY A 39 -5.52 10.86 -1.43
C GLY A 39 -4.11 10.70 -0.86
N ALA A 40 -3.96 10.20 0.37
CA ALA A 40 -2.65 9.89 0.94
C ALA A 40 -1.95 8.79 0.13
N GLU A 41 -0.62 8.84 0.08
CA GLU A 41 0.18 7.85 -0.64
C GLU A 41 1.10 7.07 0.30
N LEU A 42 1.25 5.78 0.03
CA LEU A 42 2.11 4.86 0.77
C LEU A 42 2.79 3.89 -0.18
N GLU A 43 3.87 3.26 0.28
CA GLU A 43 4.61 2.30 -0.53
C GLU A 43 4.28 0.85 -0.18
N CYS A 44 4.27 0.01 -1.20
CA CYS A 44 4.29 -1.44 -1.05
C CYS A 44 5.33 -2.00 -2.03
N VAL A 45 6.10 -2.98 -1.58
CA VAL A 45 7.19 -3.56 -2.38
C VAL A 45 7.08 -5.08 -2.38
N HIS A 46 7.00 -5.67 -3.57
CA HIS A 46 7.16 -7.11 -3.74
C HIS A 46 8.57 -7.43 -4.20
N ILE A 47 9.24 -8.31 -3.46
CA ILE A 47 10.61 -8.76 -3.69
C ILE A 47 10.54 -10.26 -4.00
N PRO A 48 10.58 -10.65 -5.29
CA PRO A 48 10.53 -12.04 -5.67
C PRO A 48 11.89 -12.72 -5.50
N GLU A 49 11.85 -13.99 -5.11
CA GLU A 49 12.98 -14.92 -5.12
C GLU A 49 12.56 -16.19 -5.87
N SER A 50 13.46 -17.16 -6.04
CA SER A 50 13.18 -18.36 -6.87
C SER A 50 12.04 -19.23 -6.33
N ASP A 51 11.89 -19.30 -5.00
CA ASP A 51 10.98 -20.22 -4.31
C ASP A 51 9.96 -19.49 -3.41
N ARG A 52 10.09 -18.18 -3.23
CA ARG A 52 9.22 -17.36 -2.38
C ARG A 52 9.09 -15.93 -2.90
N GLY A 53 8.09 -15.22 -2.39
CA GLY A 53 7.95 -13.77 -2.58
C GLY A 53 7.79 -13.09 -1.22
N THR A 54 8.52 -12.00 -1.02
CA THR A 54 8.37 -11.16 0.19
C THR A 54 7.57 -9.92 -0.17
N LEU A 55 6.55 -9.59 0.63
CA LEU A 55 5.80 -8.35 0.49
C LEU A 55 6.12 -7.43 1.67
N CYS A 56 6.76 -6.31 1.37
CA CYS A 56 6.90 -5.20 2.31
C CYS A 56 5.66 -4.32 2.24
N VAL A 57 4.99 -4.16 3.38
CA VAL A 57 3.76 -3.38 3.53
C VAL A 57 4.00 -2.22 4.48
N SER A 58 3.49 -1.04 4.14
CA SER A 58 3.45 0.08 5.06
C SER A 58 2.36 -0.13 6.11
N SER A 59 2.53 0.45 7.29
CA SER A 59 1.54 0.41 8.40
C SER A 59 1.00 1.79 8.76
N GLN A 60 1.64 2.87 8.29
CA GLN A 60 1.29 4.26 8.58
C GLN A 60 1.56 5.13 7.35
N VAL A 61 0.92 6.31 7.31
CA VAL A 61 1.29 7.39 6.38
C VAL A 61 2.22 8.35 7.14
N GLY A 62 3.52 8.29 6.83
CA GLY A 62 4.57 8.95 7.61
C GLY A 62 4.94 8.16 8.88
N CYS A 63 5.80 8.74 9.74
CA CYS A 63 6.29 8.09 10.96
C CYS A 63 6.63 9.11 12.06
N THR A 64 6.44 8.78 13.34
CA THR A 64 6.78 9.67 14.47
C THR A 64 8.21 9.50 14.99
N LEU A 65 8.90 8.42 14.64
CA LEU A 65 10.15 8.04 15.30
C LEU A 65 11.36 8.88 14.87
N THR A 66 11.25 9.70 13.82
CA THR A 66 12.30 10.65 13.37
C THR A 66 13.70 10.04 13.18
N CYS A 67 13.77 8.75 12.83
CA CYS A 67 15.03 8.07 12.62
C CYS A 67 15.81 8.73 11.48
N LYS A 68 17.00 9.27 11.77
CA LYS A 68 17.79 10.11 10.84
C LYS A 68 18.21 9.39 9.54
N PHE A 69 18.26 8.06 9.55
CA PHE A 69 18.63 7.25 8.38
C PHE A 69 17.42 6.82 7.53
N CYS A 70 16.19 7.07 8.00
CA CYS A 70 14.97 6.61 7.34
C CYS A 70 14.33 7.77 6.56
N HIS A 71 14.08 7.59 5.27
CA HIS A 71 13.40 8.62 4.48
C HIS A 71 11.99 8.91 5.00
N THR A 72 11.22 7.89 5.40
CA THR A 72 9.92 8.10 6.07
C THR A 72 10.07 8.80 7.42
N GLY A 73 11.20 8.64 8.10
CA GLY A 73 11.53 9.36 9.33
C GLY A 73 11.71 10.88 9.15
N THR A 74 11.94 11.36 7.92
CA THR A 74 11.94 12.81 7.62
C THR A 74 10.55 13.36 7.34
N GLN A 75 9.52 12.51 7.26
CA GLN A 75 8.14 12.88 6.99
C GLN A 75 7.33 12.88 8.30
N ARG A 76 6.44 13.86 8.47
CA ARG A 76 5.55 13.89 9.65
C ARG A 76 4.55 12.73 9.56
N LEU A 77 4.23 12.10 10.70
CA LEU A 77 3.09 11.19 10.77
C LEU A 77 1.80 11.96 10.42
N VAL A 78 1.05 11.44 9.45
CA VAL A 78 -0.28 11.92 9.09
C VAL A 78 -1.34 11.12 9.85
N ARG A 79 -1.31 9.78 9.72
CA ARG A 79 -2.22 8.86 10.40
C ARG A 79 -1.73 7.41 10.34
N ASN A 80 -2.39 6.54 11.10
CA ASN A 80 -2.32 5.10 10.89
C ASN A 80 -3.09 4.70 9.62
N LEU A 81 -2.71 3.57 9.02
CA LEU A 81 -3.43 2.98 7.90
C LEU A 81 -4.72 2.31 8.33
#